data_AF-A0A318K9T6-F1
#
_entry.id   AF-A0A318K9T6-F1
#
_cell.length_a   1.000
_cell.length_b   1.000
_cell.length_c   1.000
_cell.angle_alpha   90.00
_cell.angle_beta   90.00
_cell.angle_gamma   90.00
#
_symmetry.space_group_name_H-M   'P 1'
#
loop_
_entity.id
_entity.type
_entity.pdbx_description
1 polymer ?
#
loop_
_entity_poly.entity_id
_entity_poly.type
_entity_poly.pdbx_seq_one_letter_code
_entity_poly.pdbx_strand_id
1 'polypeptide(L)'
;MSDFSPEDEIMSEARRFAASMASTLRRYGQAATWLEKRRIRKEITQAWRAEMRQAELDRANQLKWTGQSVDKYRAHALAVAQRAESPNVDHERRYRDAQALARHRNDMAQQVLRNPRLTEVERGIALDGIDAATAFPEYEPGKLFARAHRVKGREALRYRAQVARARETVGIARPGVETEPIRYTATLASQAGGSDKWLEQPTRRFVTAAGTLEWLRGKVADTHWHKDTRVHVQAWDLDDATEPFYSDEGSPDTVRGYLAAEAAALRERGRDDLVDTQVLDPWRKTARRERAAELAREDLSAPGARVAEEDLVWGQDVEQSLTRAYEQDLFRKEQADRALAARRVRDADPSAVWQQPMTEPRYRAVSALREAQRQWGREAAEAGADRQAELAEACRVAGEDLRKTGMSWAEVRWATDHPGEIGTHLAAYERDQAARESEPDPYSATISYLPEHGDHMVHESSVHASESDAAEWAQARLGVIRPAAGTSVHVTAAQHDGEGHADPVYRAEGARTVLAQELGEWRQAAERGEETERQMSARATDHTSGTSPRDPSTAAAEELAWLKTRHQLSLQHADALNERNAQLVRQLTAV
;
A
#
# COMPACT_ATOMS: atom_id res chain seq x y z
N MET A 1 -35.75 -15.36 22.39
CA MET A 1 -34.56 -15.03 21.58
C MET A 1 -34.73 -13.57 21.22
N SER A 2 -33.75 -12.73 21.49
CA SER A 2 -33.79 -11.31 21.13
C SER A 2 -33.92 -11.18 19.61
N ASP A 3 -34.89 -10.42 19.11
CA ASP A 3 -35.05 -10.12 17.68
C ASP A 3 -34.03 -9.09 17.17
N PHE A 4 -32.95 -8.84 17.93
CA PHE A 4 -31.90 -7.90 17.53
C PHE A 4 -30.91 -8.59 16.58
N SER A 5 -30.43 -7.86 15.57
CA SER A 5 -29.34 -8.34 14.72
C SER A 5 -28.14 -8.70 15.62
N PRO A 6 -27.40 -9.78 15.34
CA PRO A 6 -26.14 -10.08 16.03
C PRO A 6 -25.17 -8.88 16.05
N GLU A 7 -25.25 -8.02 15.03
CA GLU A 7 -24.46 -6.79 14.94
C GLU A 7 -24.90 -5.74 15.99
N ASP A 8 -26.21 -5.62 16.24
CA ASP A 8 -26.75 -4.73 17.25
C ASP A 8 -26.45 -5.22 18.67
N GLU A 9 -26.45 -6.54 18.88
CA GLU A 9 -26.07 -7.14 20.15
C GLU A 9 -24.59 -6.85 20.47
N ILE A 10 -23.69 -7.07 19.50
CA ILE A 10 -22.26 -6.73 19.61
C ILE A 10 -22.07 -5.22 19.87
N MET A 11 -22.76 -4.35 19.12
CA MET A 11 -22.68 -2.91 19.30
C MET A 11 -23.20 -2.47 20.67
N SER A 12 -24.25 -3.14 21.19
CA SER A 12 -24.79 -2.87 22.51
C SER A 12 -23.84 -3.31 23.63
N GLU A 13 -23.15 -4.43 23.46
CA GLU A 13 -22.12 -4.93 24.37
C GLU A 13 -20.89 -4.02 24.37
N ALA A 14 -20.42 -3.60 23.20
CA ALA A 14 -19.33 -2.65 23.05
C ALA A 14 -19.67 -1.30 23.72
N ARG A 15 -20.89 -0.78 23.53
CA ARG A 15 -21.36 0.43 24.21
C ARG A 15 -21.42 0.24 25.73
N ARG A 16 -21.89 -0.90 26.22
CA ARG A 16 -21.90 -1.22 27.67
C ARG A 16 -20.50 -1.30 28.23
N PHE A 17 -19.57 -1.92 27.51
CA PHE A 17 -18.17 -2.01 27.90
C PHE A 17 -17.54 -0.62 27.95
N ALA A 18 -17.66 0.17 26.89
CA ALA A 18 -17.14 1.54 26.81
C ALA A 18 -17.73 2.43 27.92
N ALA A 19 -19.03 2.33 28.19
CA ALA A 19 -19.66 3.02 29.32
C ALA A 19 -19.10 2.57 30.67
N SER A 20 -18.89 1.25 30.86
CA SER A 20 -18.28 0.71 32.07
C SER A 20 -16.86 1.21 32.26
N MET A 21 -16.05 1.25 31.19
CA MET A 21 -14.66 1.68 31.22
C MET A 21 -14.54 3.20 31.43
N ALA A 22 -15.39 3.99 30.78
CA ALA A 22 -15.48 5.41 31.04
C ALA A 22 -15.83 5.69 32.51
N SER A 23 -16.71 4.88 33.11
CA SER A 23 -17.06 5.01 34.53
C SER A 23 -15.88 4.69 35.46
N THR A 24 -15.09 3.65 35.18
CA THR A 24 -13.92 3.27 35.98
C THR A 24 -12.78 4.28 35.82
N LEU A 25 -12.55 4.80 34.61
CA LEU A 25 -11.60 5.88 34.36
C LEU A 25 -11.98 7.18 35.06
N ARG A 26 -13.28 7.53 35.09
CA ARG A 26 -13.75 8.68 35.89
C ARG A 26 -13.49 8.47 37.38
N ARG A 27 -13.78 7.29 37.93
CA ARG A 27 -13.46 6.96 39.33
C ARG A 27 -11.95 7.04 39.60
N TYR A 28 -11.13 6.63 38.63
CA TYR A 28 -9.67 6.76 38.73
C TYR A 28 -9.22 8.22 38.83
N GLY A 29 -9.80 9.10 38.01
CA GLY A 29 -9.54 10.54 38.05
C GLY A 29 -10.03 11.22 39.34
N GLN A 30 -11.15 10.76 39.89
CA GLN A 30 -11.76 11.29 41.13
C GLN A 30 -11.17 10.72 42.43
N ALA A 31 -10.39 9.63 42.36
CA ALA A 31 -9.82 8.99 43.54
C ALA A 31 -8.82 9.93 44.25
N ALA A 32 -9.13 10.30 45.49
CA ALA A 32 -8.33 11.24 46.28
C ALA A 32 -7.07 10.57 46.85
N THR A 33 -7.13 9.26 47.13
CA THR A 33 -6.03 8.54 47.77
C THR A 33 -5.25 7.66 46.79
N TRP A 34 -3.95 7.49 47.05
CA TRP A 34 -3.10 6.63 46.23
C TRP A 34 -3.53 5.16 46.26
N LEU A 35 -4.08 4.69 47.39
CA LEU A 35 -4.59 3.32 47.57
C LEU A 35 -5.82 3.06 46.69
N GLU A 36 -6.76 4.00 46.63
CA GLU A 36 -7.92 3.93 45.72
C GLU A 36 -7.46 3.90 44.26
N LYS A 37 -6.53 4.78 43.87
CA LYS A 37 -5.94 4.76 42.52
C LYS A 37 -5.26 3.43 42.18
N ARG A 38 -4.60 2.77 43.15
CA ARG A 38 -3.99 1.45 42.94
C ARG A 38 -5.06 0.36 42.79
N ARG A 39 -6.11 0.38 43.62
CA ARG A 39 -7.23 -0.56 43.54
C ARG A 39 -7.96 -0.45 42.20
N ILE A 40 -8.31 0.77 41.78
CA ILE A 40 -9.01 1.01 40.51
C ILE A 40 -8.14 0.58 39.31
N ARG A 41 -6.82 0.85 39.33
CA ARG A 41 -5.91 0.32 38.30
C ARG A 41 -5.96 -1.21 38.21
N LYS A 42 -5.95 -1.90 39.35
CA LYS A 42 -6.05 -3.36 39.39
C LYS A 42 -7.40 -3.85 38.83
N GLU A 43 -8.50 -3.16 39.14
CA GLU A 43 -9.84 -3.46 38.61
C GLU A 43 -9.90 -3.28 37.08
N ILE A 44 -9.35 -2.17 36.55
CA ILE A 44 -9.23 -1.93 35.09
C ILE A 44 -8.41 -3.03 34.42
N THR A 45 -7.24 -3.36 34.97
CA THR A 45 -6.39 -4.43 34.42
C THR A 45 -7.08 -5.79 34.45
N GLN A 46 -7.86 -6.10 35.50
CA GLN A 46 -8.62 -7.34 35.59
C GLN A 46 -9.76 -7.40 34.58
N ALA A 47 -10.50 -6.30 34.40
CA ALA A 47 -11.57 -6.20 33.41
C ALA A 47 -11.03 -6.39 31.98
N TRP A 48 -9.95 -5.68 31.64
CA TRP A 48 -9.29 -5.80 30.33
C TRP A 48 -8.80 -7.23 30.05
N ARG A 49 -8.17 -7.89 31.04
CA ARG A 49 -7.75 -9.29 30.90
C ARG A 49 -8.92 -10.27 30.79
N ALA A 50 -10.08 -9.95 31.36
CA ALA A 50 -11.27 -10.77 31.19
C ALA A 50 -11.83 -10.65 29.77
N GLU A 51 -11.90 -9.44 29.25
CA GLU A 51 -12.34 -9.17 27.87
C GLU A 51 -11.39 -9.79 26.84
N MET A 52 -10.07 -9.62 26.99
CA MET A 52 -9.09 -10.25 26.10
C MET A 52 -9.22 -11.79 26.09
N ARG A 53 -9.45 -12.41 27.26
CA ARG A 53 -9.71 -13.85 27.34
C ARG A 53 -11.01 -14.23 26.64
N GLN A 54 -12.06 -13.42 26.76
CA GLN A 54 -13.32 -13.67 26.06
C GLN A 54 -13.13 -13.57 24.54
N ALA A 55 -12.45 -12.52 24.05
CA ALA A 55 -12.14 -12.34 22.64
C ALA A 55 -11.27 -13.49 22.07
N GLU A 56 -10.31 -13.98 22.85
CA GLU A 56 -9.50 -15.17 22.50
C GLU A 56 -10.35 -16.43 22.43
N LEU A 57 -11.27 -16.65 23.38
CA LEU A 57 -12.20 -17.78 23.36
C LEU A 57 -13.15 -17.71 22.16
N ASP A 58 -13.72 -16.55 21.87
CA ASP A 58 -14.60 -16.34 20.73
C ASP A 58 -13.85 -16.58 19.42
N ARG A 59 -12.61 -16.08 19.30
CA ARG A 59 -11.74 -16.37 18.16
C ARG A 59 -11.44 -17.86 18.04
N ALA A 60 -11.12 -18.55 19.13
CA ALA A 60 -10.85 -19.99 19.12
C ALA A 60 -12.09 -20.79 18.68
N ASN A 61 -13.27 -20.41 19.16
CA ASN A 61 -14.55 -20.98 18.73
C ASN A 61 -14.80 -20.74 17.24
N GLN A 62 -14.49 -19.54 16.75
CA GLN A 62 -14.65 -19.21 15.35
C GLN A 62 -13.70 -19.99 14.45
N LEU A 63 -12.45 -20.20 14.85
CA LEU A 63 -11.50 -21.05 14.14
C LEU A 63 -11.98 -22.51 14.11
N LYS A 64 -12.47 -23.02 15.24
CA LYS A 64 -13.03 -24.38 15.32
C LYS A 64 -14.24 -24.54 14.39
N TRP A 65 -15.18 -23.60 14.44
CA TRP A 65 -16.36 -23.60 13.60
C TRP A 65 -16.01 -23.51 12.11
N THR A 66 -15.06 -22.63 11.75
CA THR A 66 -14.61 -22.48 10.36
C THR A 66 -13.98 -23.78 9.86
N GLY A 67 -13.17 -24.44 10.68
CA GLY A 67 -12.61 -25.75 10.36
C GLY A 67 -13.69 -26.81 10.13
N GLN A 68 -14.69 -26.88 11.03
CA GLN A 68 -15.82 -27.79 10.87
C GLN A 68 -16.66 -27.51 9.62
N SER A 69 -16.82 -26.24 9.23
CA SER A 69 -17.53 -25.88 8.01
C SER A 69 -16.74 -26.28 6.75
N VAL A 70 -15.42 -26.17 6.76
CA VAL A 70 -14.56 -26.72 5.68
C VAL A 70 -14.67 -28.24 5.62
N ASP A 71 -14.70 -28.94 6.76
CA ASP A 71 -14.88 -30.40 6.80
C ASP A 71 -16.25 -30.83 6.25
N LYS A 72 -17.31 -30.08 6.57
CA LYS A 72 -18.66 -30.30 6.00
C LYS A 72 -18.66 -30.08 4.48
N TYR A 73 -17.99 -29.03 4.02
CA TYR A 73 -17.81 -28.77 2.59
C TYR A 73 -17.08 -29.93 1.90
N ARG A 74 -15.99 -30.42 2.50
CA ARG A 74 -15.24 -31.59 2.02
C ARG A 74 -16.12 -32.85 1.94
N ALA A 75 -16.91 -33.14 2.97
CA ALA A 75 -17.83 -34.28 2.95
C ALA A 75 -18.85 -34.16 1.80
N HIS A 76 -19.34 -32.95 1.52
CA HIS A 76 -20.20 -32.70 0.36
C HIS A 76 -19.44 -32.92 -0.96
N ALA A 77 -18.22 -32.40 -1.10
CA ALA A 77 -17.37 -32.61 -2.27
C ALA A 77 -17.07 -34.10 -2.53
N LEU A 78 -16.74 -34.86 -1.49
CA LEU A 78 -16.52 -36.30 -1.57
C LEU A 78 -17.77 -37.06 -2.02
N ALA A 79 -18.93 -36.72 -1.47
CA ALA A 79 -20.19 -37.33 -1.87
C ALA A 79 -20.55 -37.03 -3.34
N VAL A 80 -20.22 -35.83 -3.84
CA VAL A 80 -20.38 -35.47 -5.25
C VAL A 80 -19.40 -36.25 -6.14
N ALA A 81 -18.13 -36.37 -5.73
CA ALA A 81 -17.12 -37.13 -6.47
C ALA A 81 -17.50 -38.61 -6.59
N GLN A 82 -17.89 -39.25 -5.48
CA GLN A 82 -18.35 -40.65 -5.47
C GLN A 82 -19.57 -40.87 -6.36
N ARG A 83 -20.50 -39.90 -6.41
CA ARG A 83 -21.66 -39.97 -7.32
C ARG A 83 -21.26 -39.77 -8.78
N ALA A 84 -20.27 -38.93 -9.06
CA ALA A 84 -19.76 -38.71 -10.41
C ALA A 84 -19.08 -39.96 -10.99
N GLU A 85 -18.43 -40.77 -10.15
CA GLU A 85 -17.82 -42.05 -10.55
C GLU A 85 -18.83 -43.17 -10.74
N SER A 86 -20.01 -43.08 -10.12
CA SER A 86 -21.03 -44.11 -10.25
C SER A 86 -21.61 -44.17 -11.67
N PRO A 87 -21.57 -45.33 -12.37
CA PRO A 87 -22.11 -45.46 -13.72
C PRO A 87 -23.64 -45.32 -13.78
N ASN A 88 -24.32 -45.45 -12.64
CA ASN A 88 -25.78 -45.37 -12.54
C ASN A 88 -26.32 -43.94 -12.41
N VAL A 89 -25.45 -42.93 -12.31
CA VAL A 89 -25.85 -41.52 -12.17
C VAL A 89 -25.86 -40.87 -13.56
N ASP A 90 -27.03 -40.40 -13.98
CA ASP A 90 -27.22 -39.71 -15.26
C ASP A 90 -26.40 -38.40 -15.35
N HIS A 91 -26.16 -37.95 -16.59
CA HIS A 91 -25.38 -36.73 -16.84
C HIS A 91 -26.03 -35.47 -16.26
N GLU A 92 -27.37 -35.40 -16.24
CA GLU A 92 -28.10 -34.26 -15.68
C GLU A 92 -27.91 -34.12 -14.17
N ARG A 93 -27.94 -35.24 -13.43
CA ARG A 93 -27.71 -35.24 -11.99
C ARG A 93 -26.26 -34.92 -11.67
N ARG A 94 -25.29 -35.42 -12.45
CA ARG A 94 -23.88 -35.02 -12.30
C ARG A 94 -23.71 -33.51 -12.50
N TYR A 95 -24.37 -32.95 -13.50
CA TYR A 95 -24.36 -31.51 -13.75
C TYR A 95 -25.00 -30.72 -12.59
N ARG A 96 -26.16 -31.16 -12.08
CA ARG A 96 -26.82 -30.55 -10.92
C ARG A 96 -25.96 -30.63 -9.64
N ASP A 97 -25.32 -31.76 -9.40
CA ASP A 97 -24.41 -31.96 -8.27
C ASP A 97 -23.18 -31.05 -8.38
N ALA A 98 -22.59 -30.92 -9.58
CA ALA A 98 -21.48 -30.00 -9.83
C ALA A 98 -21.88 -28.53 -9.61
N GLN A 99 -23.07 -28.12 -10.06
CA GLN A 99 -23.60 -26.78 -9.79
C GLN A 99 -23.84 -26.55 -8.29
N ALA A 100 -24.42 -27.54 -7.59
CA ALA A 100 -24.66 -27.45 -6.15
C ALA A 100 -23.34 -27.32 -5.37
N LEU A 101 -22.31 -28.06 -5.77
CA LEU A 101 -20.97 -27.95 -5.19
C LEU A 101 -20.35 -26.57 -5.42
N ALA A 102 -20.50 -26.02 -6.62
CA ALA A 102 -20.00 -24.68 -6.94
C ALA A 102 -20.70 -23.57 -6.12
N ARG A 103 -22.03 -23.67 -5.95
CA ARG A 103 -22.79 -22.75 -5.09
C ARG A 103 -22.32 -22.85 -3.63
N HIS A 104 -22.22 -24.07 -3.11
CA HIS A 104 -21.74 -24.30 -1.74
C HIS A 104 -20.31 -23.76 -1.53
N ARG A 105 -19.43 -23.88 -2.53
CA ARG A 105 -18.08 -23.30 -2.51
C ARG A 105 -18.14 -21.78 -2.37
N ASN A 106 -18.95 -21.14 -3.20
CA ASN A 106 -19.09 -19.69 -3.21
C ASN A 106 -19.69 -19.17 -1.89
N ASP A 107 -20.73 -19.82 -1.37
CA ASP A 107 -21.35 -19.46 -0.09
C ASP A 107 -20.34 -19.58 1.06
N MET A 108 -19.57 -20.67 1.09
CA MET A 108 -18.50 -20.90 2.07
C MET A 108 -17.38 -19.85 1.95
N ALA A 109 -16.94 -19.54 0.74
CA ALA A 109 -15.93 -18.51 0.51
C ALA A 109 -16.42 -17.13 0.98
N GLN A 110 -17.67 -16.77 0.68
CA GLN A 110 -18.29 -15.53 1.15
C GLN A 110 -18.34 -15.47 2.69
N GLN A 111 -18.75 -16.57 3.33
CA GLN A 111 -18.83 -16.67 4.79
C GLN A 111 -17.45 -16.50 5.44
N VAL A 112 -16.40 -17.12 4.88
CA VAL A 112 -15.01 -16.96 5.34
C VAL A 112 -14.53 -15.52 5.15
N LEU A 113 -14.80 -14.91 4.00
CA LEU A 113 -14.35 -13.56 3.67
C LEU A 113 -15.00 -12.48 4.54
N ARG A 114 -16.28 -12.66 4.90
CA ARG A 114 -17.05 -11.73 5.72
C ARG A 114 -16.74 -11.86 7.22
N ASN A 115 -16.08 -12.92 7.64
CA ASN A 115 -15.84 -13.19 9.05
C ASN A 115 -14.81 -12.22 9.66
N PRO A 116 -15.18 -11.29 10.55
CA PRO A 116 -14.26 -10.28 11.09
C PRO A 116 -13.24 -10.87 12.07
N ARG A 117 -13.54 -12.02 12.69
CA ARG A 117 -12.70 -12.63 13.73
C ARG A 117 -11.52 -13.44 13.17
N LEU A 118 -11.53 -13.75 11.88
CA LEU A 118 -10.41 -14.40 11.20
C LEU A 118 -9.42 -13.35 10.69
N THR A 119 -8.14 -13.55 10.96
CA THR A 119 -7.05 -12.78 10.34
C THR A 119 -7.01 -13.06 8.84
N GLU A 120 -6.40 -12.17 8.05
CA GLU A 120 -6.31 -12.38 6.60
C GLU A 120 -5.54 -13.67 6.22
N VAL A 121 -4.54 -14.04 7.01
CA VAL A 121 -3.81 -15.31 6.81
C VAL A 121 -4.74 -16.50 7.08
N GLU A 122 -5.51 -16.47 8.17
CA GLU A 122 -6.48 -17.53 8.48
C GLU A 122 -7.60 -17.61 7.43
N ARG A 123 -8.08 -16.48 6.92
CA ARG A 123 -9.03 -16.46 5.80
C ARG A 123 -8.43 -17.11 4.55
N GLY A 124 -7.17 -16.82 4.23
CA GLY A 124 -6.47 -17.44 3.11
C GLY A 124 -6.29 -18.95 3.29
N ILE A 125 -5.88 -19.39 4.47
CA ILE A 125 -5.78 -20.82 4.82
C ILE A 125 -7.14 -21.51 4.70
N ALA A 126 -8.23 -20.86 5.12
CA ALA A 126 -9.57 -21.40 4.99
C ALA A 126 -10.02 -21.53 3.53
N LEU A 127 -9.72 -20.53 2.69
CA LEU A 127 -9.99 -20.59 1.24
C LEU A 127 -9.17 -21.71 0.56
N ASP A 128 -7.90 -21.84 0.91
CA ASP A 128 -7.04 -22.92 0.42
C ASP A 128 -7.58 -24.30 0.87
N GLY A 129 -8.10 -24.40 2.11
CA GLY A 129 -8.78 -25.59 2.59
C GLY A 129 -10.05 -25.94 1.79
N ILE A 130 -10.84 -24.95 1.37
CA ILE A 130 -12.02 -25.15 0.51
C ILE A 130 -11.59 -25.60 -0.89
N ASP A 131 -10.56 -24.99 -1.46
CA ASP A 131 -10.03 -25.34 -2.78
C ASP A 131 -9.41 -26.75 -2.77
N ALA A 132 -8.63 -27.08 -1.74
CA ALA A 132 -8.08 -28.41 -1.52
C ALA A 132 -9.18 -29.46 -1.33
N ALA A 133 -10.24 -29.16 -0.57
CA ALA A 133 -11.39 -30.06 -0.41
C ALA A 133 -12.15 -30.31 -1.72
N THR A 134 -12.10 -29.37 -2.67
CA THR A 134 -12.69 -29.54 -4.01
C THR A 134 -11.82 -30.41 -4.90
N ALA A 135 -10.49 -30.20 -4.87
CA ALA A 135 -9.53 -30.91 -5.71
C ALA A 135 -9.22 -32.33 -5.20
N PHE A 136 -9.13 -32.50 -3.89
CA PHE A 136 -8.70 -33.73 -3.21
C PHE A 136 -9.66 -34.07 -2.05
N PRO A 137 -10.93 -34.42 -2.33
CA PRO A 137 -11.94 -34.60 -1.28
C PRO A 137 -11.65 -35.75 -0.30
N GLU A 138 -10.84 -36.72 -0.72
CA GLU A 138 -10.41 -37.86 0.12
C GLU A 138 -9.39 -37.45 1.20
N TYR A 139 -8.64 -36.37 0.99
CA TYR A 139 -7.62 -35.92 1.92
C TYR A 139 -8.23 -35.21 3.13
N GLU A 140 -7.87 -35.64 4.33
CA GLU A 140 -8.28 -35.01 5.59
C GLU A 140 -7.22 -34.01 6.05
N PRO A 141 -7.47 -32.68 5.96
CA PRO A 141 -6.49 -31.66 6.35
C PRO A 141 -6.21 -31.63 7.86
N GLY A 142 -6.97 -32.38 8.67
CA GLY A 142 -6.83 -32.43 10.11
C GLY A 142 -7.07 -31.06 10.74
N LYS A 143 -6.17 -30.60 11.62
CA LYS A 143 -6.28 -29.29 12.27
C LYS A 143 -5.82 -28.18 11.31
N LEU A 144 -6.71 -27.73 10.44
CA LEU A 144 -6.47 -26.71 9.40
C LEU A 144 -5.67 -25.48 9.91
N PHE A 145 -6.01 -24.96 11.10
CA PHE A 145 -5.39 -23.76 11.67
C PHE A 145 -4.21 -24.02 12.61
N ALA A 146 -3.80 -25.27 12.85
CA ALA A 146 -2.75 -25.57 13.84
C ALA A 146 -1.41 -24.88 13.55
N ARG A 147 -1.12 -24.61 12.28
CA ARG A 147 0.12 -23.94 11.84
C ARG A 147 -0.07 -22.48 11.43
N ALA A 148 -1.27 -21.91 11.59
CA ALA A 148 -1.55 -20.54 11.13
C ALA A 148 -0.59 -19.50 11.72
N HIS A 149 -0.25 -19.62 13.01
CA HIS A 149 0.71 -18.73 13.69
C HIS A 149 2.17 -18.86 13.21
N ARG A 150 2.50 -19.95 12.50
CA ARG A 150 3.85 -20.19 11.95
C ARG A 150 4.00 -19.65 10.53
N VAL A 151 2.89 -19.35 9.85
CA VAL A 151 2.89 -18.79 8.50
C VAL A 151 3.37 -17.35 8.57
N LYS A 152 4.62 -17.13 8.13
CA LYS A 152 5.28 -15.82 8.10
C LYS A 152 5.84 -15.52 6.71
N GLY A 153 6.26 -14.28 6.49
CA GLY A 153 6.95 -13.86 5.27
C GLY A 153 6.15 -14.12 3.98
N ARG A 154 6.78 -14.81 3.01
CA ARG A 154 6.22 -15.01 1.66
C ARG A 154 4.93 -15.83 1.64
N GLU A 155 4.76 -16.80 2.52
CA GLU A 155 3.51 -17.59 2.58
C GLU A 155 2.34 -16.74 3.08
N ALA A 156 2.56 -15.93 4.11
CA ALA A 156 1.52 -15.00 4.61
C ALA A 156 1.09 -14.02 3.51
N LEU A 157 2.04 -13.53 2.70
CA LEU A 157 1.73 -12.67 1.55
C LEU A 157 0.91 -13.39 0.48
N ARG A 158 1.20 -14.67 0.19
CA ARG A 158 0.40 -15.47 -0.75
C ARG A 158 -1.04 -15.62 -0.28
N TYR A 159 -1.26 -15.95 1.00
CA TYR A 159 -2.61 -16.05 1.57
C TYR A 159 -3.35 -14.72 1.54
N ARG A 160 -2.68 -13.60 1.87
CA ARG A 160 -3.28 -12.26 1.75
C ARG A 160 -3.66 -11.91 0.31
N ALA A 161 -2.79 -12.21 -0.67
CA ALA A 161 -3.07 -11.98 -2.08
C ALA A 161 -4.23 -12.86 -2.59
N GLN A 162 -4.34 -14.10 -2.11
CA GLN A 162 -5.48 -14.98 -2.40
C GLN A 162 -6.79 -14.39 -1.85
N VAL A 163 -6.80 -13.93 -0.60
CA VAL A 163 -7.97 -13.26 0.00
C VAL A 163 -8.35 -12.00 -0.77
N ALA A 164 -7.37 -11.20 -1.21
CA ALA A 164 -7.62 -9.99 -1.98
C ALA A 164 -8.31 -10.32 -3.33
N ARG A 165 -7.80 -11.29 -4.08
CA ARG A 165 -8.42 -11.77 -5.32
C ARG A 165 -9.82 -12.33 -5.09
N ALA A 166 -10.01 -13.12 -4.03
CA ALA A 166 -11.30 -13.69 -3.69
C ALA A 166 -12.33 -12.59 -3.33
N ARG A 167 -11.92 -11.54 -2.61
CA ARG A 167 -12.77 -10.37 -2.35
C ARG A 167 -13.21 -9.66 -3.62
N GLU A 168 -12.27 -9.43 -4.52
CA GLU A 168 -12.53 -8.79 -5.82
C GLU A 168 -13.55 -9.61 -6.64
N THR A 169 -13.41 -10.93 -6.69
CA THR A 169 -14.36 -11.80 -7.41
C THR A 169 -15.77 -11.79 -6.80
N VAL A 170 -15.89 -11.52 -5.50
CA VAL A 170 -17.18 -11.47 -4.79
C VAL A 170 -17.76 -10.04 -4.77
N GLY A 171 -17.02 -9.04 -5.28
CA GLY A 171 -17.41 -7.63 -5.21
C GLY A 171 -17.33 -7.03 -3.80
N ILE A 172 -16.55 -7.63 -2.90
CA ILE A 172 -16.26 -7.04 -1.59
C ILE A 172 -15.13 -6.03 -1.77
N ALA A 173 -15.43 -4.75 -1.62
CA ALA A 173 -14.45 -3.68 -1.72
C ALA A 173 -13.27 -3.92 -0.78
N ARG A 174 -12.05 -3.66 -1.27
CA ARG A 174 -10.83 -3.82 -0.47
C ARG A 174 -10.82 -2.76 0.63
N PRO A 175 -10.76 -3.15 1.92
CA PRO A 175 -10.66 -2.16 2.99
C PRO A 175 -9.30 -1.46 2.89
N GLY A 176 -9.31 -0.13 2.70
CA GLY A 176 -8.13 0.71 2.92
C GLY A 176 -7.17 0.92 1.73
N VAL A 177 -7.56 0.64 0.49
CA VAL A 177 -6.80 1.09 -0.69
C VAL A 177 -7.61 2.17 -1.42
N GLU A 178 -7.79 3.31 -0.74
CA GLU A 178 -8.04 4.59 -1.40
C GLU A 178 -6.66 5.21 -1.67
N THR A 179 -5.94 4.68 -2.67
CA THR A 179 -4.57 5.13 -2.99
C THR A 179 -4.52 6.45 -3.75
N GLU A 180 -5.66 6.93 -4.22
CA GLU A 180 -5.74 8.22 -4.88
C GLU A 180 -6.38 9.22 -3.90
N PRO A 181 -5.73 10.37 -3.65
CA PRO A 181 -6.26 11.37 -2.75
C PRO A 181 -7.67 11.75 -3.22
N ILE A 182 -8.61 11.78 -2.27
CA ILE A 182 -9.92 12.34 -2.51
C ILE A 182 -9.72 13.77 -2.99
N ARG A 183 -10.07 14.02 -4.26
CA ARG A 183 -9.86 15.30 -4.91
C ARG A 183 -11.18 16.04 -5.15
N TYR A 184 -12.29 15.35 -5.31
CA TYR A 184 -13.55 15.99 -5.69
C TYR A 184 -14.62 15.84 -4.63
N THR A 185 -15.49 16.83 -4.51
CA THR A 185 -16.68 16.76 -3.66
C THR A 185 -17.93 17.13 -4.43
N ALA A 186 -19.06 16.56 -4.03
CA ALA A 186 -20.33 16.75 -4.71
C ALA A 186 -21.40 17.10 -3.68
N THR A 187 -22.14 18.18 -3.93
CA THR A 187 -23.30 18.61 -3.15
C THR A 187 -24.55 18.57 -4.03
N LEU A 188 -25.65 18.13 -3.44
CA LEU A 188 -26.98 18.13 -4.05
C LEU A 188 -27.89 18.88 -3.08
N ALA A 189 -28.59 19.89 -3.57
CA ALA A 189 -29.62 20.59 -2.82
C ALA A 189 -30.94 20.53 -3.61
N SER A 190 -32.06 20.53 -2.89
CA SER A 190 -33.39 20.53 -3.49
C SER A 190 -34.28 21.58 -2.85
N GLN A 191 -35.13 22.22 -3.67
CA GLN A 191 -36.07 23.24 -3.25
C GLN A 191 -37.47 22.81 -3.71
N ALA A 192 -38.39 22.64 -2.78
CA ALA A 192 -39.79 22.37 -3.11
C ALA A 192 -40.45 23.63 -3.71
N GLY A 193 -41.38 23.44 -4.65
CA GLY A 193 -42.12 24.55 -5.27
C GLY A 193 -42.80 25.43 -4.21
N GLY A 194 -42.48 26.72 -4.21
CA GLY A 194 -43.01 27.70 -3.25
C GLY A 194 -42.26 27.79 -1.91
N SER A 195 -41.20 27.01 -1.70
CA SER A 195 -40.30 27.15 -0.55
C SER A 195 -39.11 28.02 -0.93
N ASP A 196 -38.78 29.03 -0.12
CA ASP A 196 -37.54 29.82 -0.29
C ASP A 196 -36.29 29.10 0.25
N LYS A 197 -36.47 27.95 0.92
CA LYS A 197 -35.37 27.20 1.54
C LYS A 197 -34.93 26.03 0.69
N TRP A 198 -33.61 25.97 0.46
CA TRP A 198 -32.92 24.79 -0.05
C TRP A 198 -32.72 23.76 1.07
N LEU A 199 -33.10 22.52 0.78
CA LEU A 199 -32.79 21.35 1.61
C LEU A 199 -31.51 20.73 1.04
N GLU A 200 -30.40 20.94 1.73
CA GLU A 200 -29.12 20.32 1.40
C GLU A 200 -29.15 18.81 1.73
N GLN A 201 -28.72 17.99 0.76
CA GLN A 201 -28.47 16.57 0.92
C GLN A 201 -26.99 16.34 1.27
N PRO A 202 -26.64 15.18 1.88
CA PRO A 202 -25.28 14.90 2.29
C PRO A 202 -24.27 15.01 1.14
N THR A 203 -23.19 15.74 1.40
CA THR A 203 -22.02 15.86 0.53
C THR A 203 -21.29 14.53 0.42
N ARG A 204 -20.85 14.16 -0.78
CA ARG A 204 -20.00 12.98 -1.00
C ARG A 204 -18.66 13.35 -1.63
N ARG A 205 -17.65 12.55 -1.34
CA ARG A 205 -16.25 12.71 -1.72
C ARG A 205 -15.85 11.67 -2.76
N PHE A 206 -15.05 12.05 -3.74
CA PHE A 206 -14.65 11.22 -4.89
C PHE A 206 -13.20 11.45 -5.29
N VAL A 207 -12.66 10.47 -5.98
CA VAL A 207 -11.31 10.49 -6.53
C VAL A 207 -11.27 11.13 -7.92
N THR A 208 -12.30 10.96 -8.74
CA THR A 208 -12.33 11.45 -10.13
C THR A 208 -13.51 12.38 -10.39
N ALA A 209 -13.33 13.37 -11.27
CA ALA A 209 -14.39 14.28 -11.69
C ALA A 209 -15.55 13.53 -12.36
N ALA A 210 -15.24 12.54 -13.20
CA ALA A 210 -16.25 11.71 -13.85
C ALA A 210 -17.10 10.92 -12.84
N GLY A 211 -16.47 10.30 -11.82
CA GLY A 211 -17.18 9.58 -10.76
C GLY A 211 -18.07 10.49 -9.93
N THR A 212 -17.64 11.74 -9.71
CA THR A 212 -18.46 12.78 -9.05
C THR A 212 -19.74 13.06 -9.82
N LEU A 213 -19.65 13.33 -11.13
CA LEU A 213 -20.82 13.64 -11.95
C LEU A 213 -21.74 12.43 -12.14
N GLU A 214 -21.18 11.23 -12.25
CA GLU A 214 -21.95 10.00 -12.35
C GLU A 214 -22.75 9.72 -11.07
N TRP A 215 -22.17 9.97 -9.90
CA TRP A 215 -22.91 9.89 -8.65
C TRP A 215 -24.03 10.92 -8.55
N LEU A 216 -23.77 12.18 -8.91
CA LEU A 216 -24.80 13.23 -8.93
C LEU A 216 -25.94 12.83 -9.87
N ARG A 217 -25.62 12.34 -11.07
CA ARG A 217 -26.60 11.84 -12.05
C ARG A 217 -27.44 10.70 -11.48
N GLY A 218 -26.80 9.70 -10.86
CA GLY A 218 -27.49 8.58 -10.24
C GLY A 218 -28.41 9.05 -9.11
N LYS A 219 -27.95 9.95 -8.24
CA LYS A 219 -28.76 10.50 -7.16
C LYS A 219 -29.96 11.31 -7.64
N VAL A 220 -29.80 12.14 -8.66
CA VAL A 220 -30.92 12.87 -9.26
C VAL A 220 -31.88 11.90 -9.96
N ALA A 221 -31.39 10.81 -10.58
CA ALA A 221 -32.25 9.84 -11.25
C ALA A 221 -33.03 8.92 -10.29
N ASP A 222 -32.39 8.48 -9.19
CA ASP A 222 -32.95 7.50 -8.26
C ASP A 222 -33.89 8.12 -7.21
N THR A 223 -33.85 9.44 -7.05
CA THR A 223 -34.71 10.16 -6.09
C THR A 223 -36.06 10.49 -6.72
N HIS A 224 -37.14 10.23 -5.99
CA HIS A 224 -38.48 10.61 -6.44
C HIS A 224 -38.72 12.10 -6.15
N TRP A 225 -38.84 12.91 -7.20
CA TRP A 225 -39.04 14.36 -7.09
C TRP A 225 -40.49 14.77 -7.35
N HIS A 226 -40.97 15.82 -6.67
CA HIS A 226 -42.24 16.43 -7.03
C HIS A 226 -42.10 17.27 -8.31
N LYS A 227 -43.21 17.47 -9.03
CA LYS A 227 -43.21 18.21 -10.31
C LYS A 227 -42.66 19.63 -10.20
N ASP A 228 -42.84 20.26 -9.04
CA ASP A 228 -42.43 21.63 -8.80
C ASP A 228 -41.09 21.72 -8.03
N THR A 229 -40.38 20.60 -7.88
CA THR A 229 -39.06 20.59 -7.23
C THR A 229 -38.00 21.14 -8.18
N ARG A 230 -37.16 22.04 -7.66
CA ARG A 230 -35.92 22.46 -8.29
C ARG A 230 -34.75 21.78 -7.59
N VAL A 231 -33.74 21.40 -8.34
CA VAL A 231 -32.51 20.82 -7.83
C VAL A 231 -31.34 21.71 -8.21
N HIS A 232 -30.41 21.85 -7.28
CA HIS A 232 -29.13 22.53 -7.48
C HIS A 232 -28.02 21.54 -7.18
N VAL A 233 -27.10 21.39 -8.10
CA VAL A 233 -25.97 20.47 -7.98
C VAL A 233 -24.68 21.28 -8.10
N GLN A 234 -23.71 20.95 -7.26
CA GLN A 234 -22.36 21.48 -7.39
C GLN A 234 -21.36 20.35 -7.23
N ALA A 235 -20.30 20.42 -8.04
CA ALA A 235 -19.12 19.58 -7.89
C ALA A 235 -17.89 20.47 -7.79
N TRP A 236 -17.06 20.20 -6.79
CA TRP A 236 -15.89 20.98 -6.43
C TRP A 236 -14.63 20.13 -6.60
N ASP A 237 -13.56 20.76 -7.06
CA ASP A 237 -12.19 20.24 -6.92
C ASP A 237 -11.63 20.78 -5.61
N LEU A 238 -11.14 19.91 -4.74
CA LEU A 238 -10.56 20.28 -3.45
C LEU A 238 -9.20 20.95 -3.61
N ASP A 239 -8.51 20.68 -4.72
CA ASP A 239 -7.25 21.36 -5.06
C ASP A 239 -7.49 22.78 -5.59
N ASP A 240 -8.68 23.03 -6.16
CA ASP A 240 -9.13 24.34 -6.65
C ASP A 240 -10.53 24.67 -6.13
N ALA A 241 -10.58 25.14 -4.88
CA ALA A 241 -11.82 25.52 -4.21
C ALA A 241 -12.33 26.93 -4.59
N THR A 242 -11.79 27.55 -5.64
CA THR A 242 -12.18 28.92 -6.01
C THR A 242 -13.54 28.97 -6.71
N GLU A 243 -13.85 27.97 -7.53
CA GLU A 243 -15.14 27.80 -8.19
C GLU A 243 -15.49 26.32 -8.35
N PRO A 244 -16.78 25.94 -8.30
CA PRO A 244 -17.16 24.56 -8.60
C PRO A 244 -16.87 24.27 -10.08
N PHE A 245 -16.16 23.18 -10.36
CA PHE A 245 -15.87 22.77 -11.75
C PHE A 245 -17.15 22.38 -12.51
N TYR A 246 -18.24 22.12 -11.79
CA TYR A 246 -19.57 21.97 -12.36
C TYR A 246 -20.63 22.53 -11.39
N SER A 247 -21.53 23.37 -11.87
CA SER A 247 -22.71 23.83 -11.13
C SER A 247 -23.88 24.01 -12.07
N ASP A 248 -25.05 23.50 -11.66
CA ASP A 248 -26.28 23.62 -12.44
C ASP A 248 -27.51 23.66 -11.53
N GLU A 249 -28.57 24.32 -12.00
CA GLU A 249 -29.82 24.50 -11.26
C GLU A 249 -31.01 24.38 -12.21
N GLY A 250 -32.00 23.55 -11.87
CA GLY A 250 -33.17 23.41 -12.71
C GLY A 250 -34.16 22.36 -12.25
N SER A 251 -35.07 21.95 -13.14
CA SER A 251 -35.88 20.76 -12.89
C SER A 251 -34.99 19.51 -12.91
N PRO A 252 -35.32 18.46 -12.14
CA PRO A 252 -34.54 17.23 -12.07
C PRO A 252 -34.24 16.60 -13.44
N ASP A 253 -35.21 16.61 -14.36
CA ASP A 253 -35.03 16.05 -15.71
C ASP A 253 -34.01 16.84 -16.54
N THR A 254 -34.02 18.17 -16.44
CA THR A 254 -33.07 19.04 -17.14
C THR A 254 -31.66 18.87 -16.58
N VAL A 255 -31.51 18.94 -15.26
CA VAL A 255 -30.20 18.75 -14.60
C VAL A 255 -29.65 17.35 -14.86
N ARG A 256 -30.50 16.31 -14.91
CA ARG A 256 -30.09 14.96 -15.31
C ARG A 256 -29.52 14.92 -16.74
N GLY A 257 -30.13 15.66 -17.66
CA GLY A 257 -29.65 15.79 -19.05
C GLY A 257 -28.27 16.43 -19.12
N TYR A 258 -28.08 17.56 -18.43
CA TYR A 258 -26.81 18.26 -18.37
C TYR A 258 -25.70 17.45 -17.69
N LEU A 259 -26.00 16.80 -16.55
CA LEU A 259 -25.07 15.88 -15.89
C LEU A 259 -24.65 14.71 -16.79
N ALA A 260 -25.57 14.16 -17.57
CA ALA A 260 -25.27 13.06 -18.49
C ALA A 260 -24.36 13.50 -19.64
N ALA A 261 -24.60 14.69 -20.20
CA ALA A 261 -23.77 15.28 -21.25
C ALA A 261 -22.36 15.60 -20.75
N GLU A 262 -22.24 16.25 -19.59
CA GLU A 262 -20.94 16.62 -19.02
C GLU A 262 -20.13 15.40 -18.59
N ALA A 263 -20.78 14.39 -17.99
CA ALA A 263 -20.12 13.13 -17.65
C ALA A 263 -19.63 12.38 -18.91
N ALA A 264 -20.32 12.51 -20.05
CA ALA A 264 -19.84 11.97 -21.34
C ALA A 264 -18.64 12.77 -21.87
N ALA A 265 -18.71 14.10 -21.85
CA ALA A 265 -17.62 14.97 -22.28
C ALA A 265 -16.34 14.79 -21.43
N LEU A 266 -16.46 14.54 -20.12
CA LEU A 266 -15.31 14.23 -19.26
C LEU A 266 -14.71 12.85 -19.56
N ARG A 267 -15.53 11.86 -19.90
CA ARG A 267 -15.05 10.53 -20.31
C ARG A 267 -14.30 10.60 -21.64
N GLU A 268 -14.74 11.42 -22.58
CA GLU A 268 -14.04 11.65 -23.85
C GLU A 268 -12.72 12.38 -23.61
N ARG A 269 -12.72 13.49 -22.85
CA ARG A 269 -11.48 14.23 -22.49
C ARG A 269 -10.45 13.37 -21.76
N GLY A 270 -10.88 12.60 -20.76
CA GLY A 270 -9.98 11.73 -19.99
C GLY A 270 -9.40 10.56 -20.80
N ARG A 271 -10.01 10.21 -21.94
CA ARG A 271 -9.49 9.20 -22.86
C ARG A 271 -8.35 9.74 -23.71
N ASP A 272 -8.38 11.03 -24.05
CA ASP A 272 -7.37 11.70 -24.87
C ASP A 272 -6.16 12.20 -24.05
N ASP A 273 -6.37 12.66 -22.81
CA ASP A 273 -5.27 13.11 -21.93
C ASP A 273 -4.29 11.98 -21.52
N LEU A 274 -4.74 10.71 -21.57
CA LEU A 274 -3.90 9.52 -21.37
C LEU A 274 -3.08 9.15 -22.62
N VAL A 275 -3.42 9.68 -23.80
CA VAL A 275 -2.72 9.42 -25.07
C VAL A 275 -1.77 10.56 -25.44
N ASP A 276 -2.07 11.80 -25.04
CA ASP A 276 -1.35 13.03 -25.45
C ASP A 276 -0.44 13.64 -24.36
N THR A 277 -0.03 12.88 -23.34
CA THR A 277 0.86 13.37 -22.27
C THR A 277 2.32 13.56 -22.68
N GLN A 278 2.59 13.89 -23.95
CA GLN A 278 3.83 14.51 -24.39
C GLN A 278 3.53 15.67 -25.35
N VAL A 279 4.01 16.86 -24.98
CA VAL A 279 3.98 18.15 -25.72
C VAL A 279 2.76 19.03 -25.44
N LEU A 280 2.84 19.76 -24.32
CA LEU A 280 2.06 20.96 -24.05
C LEU A 280 2.51 22.11 -24.98
N ASP A 281 1.66 22.49 -25.94
CA ASP A 281 1.76 23.79 -26.64
C ASP A 281 0.58 24.71 -26.23
N PRO A 282 0.83 25.82 -25.51
CA PRO A 282 -0.23 26.65 -24.92
C PRO A 282 -1.11 27.42 -25.92
N TRP A 283 -0.74 27.50 -27.20
CA TRP A 283 -1.38 28.40 -28.17
C TRP A 283 -2.59 27.82 -28.92
N ARG A 284 -2.89 26.53 -28.76
CA ARG A 284 -4.01 25.86 -29.47
C ARG A 284 -5.39 26.00 -28.79
N LYS A 285 -5.46 26.49 -27.54
CA LYS A 285 -6.73 26.57 -26.78
C LYS A 285 -7.65 27.72 -27.21
N THR A 286 -7.13 28.83 -27.72
CA THR A 286 -7.95 30.00 -28.09
C THR A 286 -8.62 29.84 -29.46
N ALA A 287 -7.91 29.32 -30.46
CA ALA A 287 -8.45 29.12 -31.81
C ALA A 287 -9.58 28.08 -31.91
N ARG A 288 -9.63 27.08 -31.00
CA ARG A 288 -10.70 26.07 -30.99
C ARG A 288 -11.99 26.55 -30.34
N ARG A 289 -11.92 27.48 -29.37
CA ARG A 289 -13.11 28.09 -28.76
C ARG A 289 -13.83 29.04 -29.74
N GLU A 290 -13.08 29.78 -30.54
CA GLU A 290 -13.67 30.66 -31.57
C GLU A 290 -14.35 29.83 -32.68
N ARG A 291 -13.71 28.75 -33.15
CA ARG A 291 -14.26 27.93 -34.23
C ARG A 291 -15.49 27.11 -33.84
N ALA A 292 -15.58 26.66 -32.57
CA ALA A 292 -16.78 25.97 -32.06
C ALA A 292 -17.96 26.94 -31.83
N ALA A 293 -17.68 28.19 -31.43
CA ALA A 293 -18.71 29.24 -31.33
C ALA A 293 -19.15 29.78 -32.71
N GLU A 294 -18.29 29.68 -33.73
CA GLU A 294 -18.58 30.04 -35.12
C GLU A 294 -19.47 28.98 -35.79
N LEU A 295 -19.16 27.68 -35.61
CA LEU A 295 -20.01 26.57 -36.08
C LEU A 295 -21.40 26.55 -35.43
N ALA A 296 -21.50 26.89 -34.14
CA ALA A 296 -22.79 27.01 -33.46
C ALA A 296 -23.61 28.24 -33.91
N ARG A 297 -22.99 29.22 -34.56
CA ARG A 297 -23.68 30.39 -35.16
C ARG A 297 -24.08 30.15 -36.63
N GLU A 298 -23.32 29.35 -37.37
CA GLU A 298 -23.65 28.99 -38.76
C GLU A 298 -24.87 28.06 -38.85
N ASP A 299 -25.09 27.18 -37.87
CA ASP A 299 -26.22 26.23 -37.87
C ASP A 299 -27.60 26.85 -37.55
N LEU A 300 -27.66 28.12 -37.14
CA LEU A 300 -28.92 28.79 -36.78
C LEU A 300 -29.34 29.91 -37.73
N SER A 301 -28.67 30.11 -38.89
CA SER A 301 -28.94 31.28 -39.75
C SER A 301 -28.98 31.07 -41.28
N ALA A 302 -29.25 29.87 -41.79
CA ALA A 302 -29.43 29.67 -43.25
C ALA A 302 -30.82 29.14 -43.65
N PRO A 303 -31.75 30.01 -44.12
CA PRO A 303 -32.91 29.58 -44.88
C PRO A 303 -32.56 29.53 -46.38
N GLY A 304 -32.49 28.31 -46.92
CA GLY A 304 -32.62 28.04 -48.36
C GLY A 304 -31.33 28.00 -49.17
N ALA A 305 -30.68 26.83 -49.20
CA ALA A 305 -29.78 26.45 -50.29
C ALA A 305 -29.97 24.96 -50.59
N ARG A 306 -30.68 24.66 -51.69
CA ARG A 306 -30.60 23.35 -52.34
C ARG A 306 -29.23 23.26 -53.00
N VAL A 307 -28.31 22.51 -52.39
CA VAL A 307 -27.06 22.09 -53.04
C VAL A 307 -27.22 20.61 -53.37
N ALA A 308 -26.93 20.30 -54.63
CA ALA A 308 -27.05 18.98 -55.22
C ALA A 308 -26.12 17.96 -54.54
N GLU A 309 -26.65 16.77 -54.34
CA GLU A 309 -26.11 15.67 -53.54
C GLU A 309 -25.14 14.76 -54.33
N GLU A 310 -24.43 15.28 -55.35
CA GLU A 310 -23.71 14.41 -56.30
C GLU A 310 -22.16 14.55 -56.36
N ASP A 311 -21.50 15.41 -55.57
CA ASP A 311 -20.04 15.61 -55.69
C ASP A 311 -19.20 15.50 -54.39
N LEU A 312 -19.68 14.78 -53.37
CA LEU A 312 -18.88 14.42 -52.17
C LEU A 312 -18.47 12.95 -52.18
N VAL A 313 -17.70 12.55 -53.20
CA VAL A 313 -16.89 11.33 -53.18
C VAL A 313 -15.42 11.75 -53.29
N TRP A 314 -14.91 12.42 -52.26
CA TRP A 314 -13.48 12.43 -52.01
C TRP A 314 -13.14 11.09 -51.34
N GLY A 315 -12.57 10.19 -52.15
CA GLY A 315 -12.53 8.77 -51.90
C GLY A 315 -11.75 8.35 -50.64
N GLN A 316 -12.37 7.43 -49.90
CA GLN A 316 -11.75 6.60 -48.85
C GLN A 316 -10.35 6.07 -49.21
N ASP A 317 -10.04 5.93 -50.50
CA ASP A 317 -8.74 5.46 -50.98
C ASP A 317 -7.57 6.37 -50.61
N VAL A 318 -7.77 7.70 -50.56
CA VAL A 318 -6.68 8.63 -50.21
C VAL A 318 -6.39 8.58 -48.72
N GLU A 319 -7.42 8.54 -47.87
CA GLU A 319 -7.28 8.38 -46.41
C GLU A 319 -6.66 7.02 -46.04
N GLN A 320 -7.05 5.95 -46.72
CA GLN A 320 -6.45 4.62 -46.52
C GLN A 320 -4.99 4.59 -46.98
N SER A 321 -4.64 5.31 -48.05
CA SER A 321 -3.25 5.38 -48.53
C SER A 321 -2.32 6.13 -47.57
N LEU A 322 -2.79 7.23 -46.98
CA LEU A 322 -2.03 8.02 -46.01
C LEU A 322 -1.89 7.28 -44.68
N THR A 323 -2.94 6.62 -44.22
CA THR A 323 -2.91 5.79 -43.01
C THR A 323 -1.91 4.63 -43.16
N ARG A 324 -1.93 3.91 -44.29
CA ARG A 324 -0.96 2.83 -44.56
C ARG A 324 0.48 3.34 -44.67
N ALA A 325 0.70 4.50 -45.28
CA ALA A 325 2.04 5.08 -45.37
C ALA A 325 2.59 5.46 -43.99
N TYR A 326 1.73 6.01 -43.12
CA TYR A 326 2.08 6.34 -41.74
C TYR A 326 2.37 5.08 -40.90
N GLU A 327 1.52 4.05 -40.99
CA GLU A 327 1.74 2.76 -40.31
C GLU A 327 3.05 2.08 -40.75
N GLN A 328 3.40 2.16 -42.04
CA GLN A 328 4.65 1.63 -42.55
C GLN A 328 5.88 2.40 -42.04
N ASP A 329 5.79 3.72 -41.89
CA ASP A 329 6.89 4.52 -41.33
C ASP A 329 7.07 4.25 -39.83
N LEU A 330 5.97 4.14 -39.08
CA LEU A 330 5.98 3.77 -37.67
C LEU A 330 6.61 2.39 -37.46
N PHE A 331 6.21 1.41 -38.27
CA PHE A 331 6.80 0.06 -38.23
C PHE A 331 8.29 0.06 -38.56
N ARG A 332 8.75 0.86 -39.53
CA ARG A 332 10.18 0.99 -39.87
C ARG A 332 10.98 1.62 -38.73
N LYS A 333 10.44 2.65 -38.06
CA LYS A 333 11.06 3.26 -36.88
C LYS A 333 11.16 2.27 -35.73
N GLU A 334 10.09 1.53 -35.43
CA GLU A 334 10.13 0.48 -34.42
C GLU A 334 11.16 -0.62 -34.74
N GLN A 335 11.30 -1.02 -36.01
CA GLN A 335 12.32 -1.98 -36.41
C GLN A 335 13.73 -1.43 -36.28
N ALA A 336 13.96 -0.16 -36.63
CA ALA A 336 15.25 0.51 -36.46
C ALA A 336 15.62 0.64 -34.98
N ASP A 337 14.68 1.01 -34.13
CA ASP A 337 14.89 1.12 -32.68
C ASP A 337 15.15 -0.25 -32.04
N ARG A 338 14.42 -1.29 -32.47
CA ARG A 338 14.72 -2.68 -32.05
C ARG A 338 16.10 -3.13 -32.50
N ALA A 339 16.53 -2.79 -33.72
CA ALA A 339 17.86 -3.13 -34.21
C ALA A 339 18.96 -2.39 -33.44
N LEU A 340 18.74 -1.12 -33.09
CA LEU A 340 19.68 -0.32 -32.32
C LEU A 340 19.76 -0.78 -30.85
N ALA A 341 18.62 -1.14 -30.25
CA ALA A 341 18.57 -1.77 -28.94
C ALA A 341 19.27 -3.14 -28.92
N ALA A 342 19.03 -3.98 -29.92
CA ALA A 342 19.72 -5.27 -30.06
C ALA A 342 21.24 -5.12 -30.23
N ARG A 343 21.70 -4.07 -30.93
CA ARG A 343 23.12 -3.75 -31.07
C ARG A 343 23.73 -3.27 -29.75
N ARG A 344 23.05 -2.39 -29.01
CA ARG A 344 23.49 -1.96 -27.66
C ARG A 344 23.60 -3.13 -26.68
N VAL A 345 22.67 -4.08 -26.73
CA VAL A 345 22.74 -5.30 -25.89
C VAL A 345 23.89 -6.22 -26.31
N ARG A 346 24.23 -6.27 -27.60
CA ARG A 346 25.35 -7.08 -28.11
C ARG A 346 26.72 -6.49 -27.77
N ASP A 347 26.82 -5.16 -27.75
CA ASP A 347 28.07 -4.43 -27.50
C ASP A 347 28.29 -4.08 -26.01
N ALA A 348 27.29 -4.35 -25.14
CA ALA A 348 27.43 -4.16 -23.70
C ALA A 348 28.42 -5.18 -23.12
N ASP A 349 29.45 -4.70 -22.44
CA ASP A 349 30.38 -5.54 -21.70
C ASP A 349 29.64 -6.23 -20.55
N PRO A 350 29.44 -7.57 -20.60
CA PRO A 350 28.70 -8.29 -19.58
C PRO A 350 29.39 -8.24 -18.21
N SER A 351 30.69 -7.91 -18.14
CA SER A 351 31.43 -7.76 -16.88
C SER A 351 31.00 -6.52 -16.07
N ALA A 352 30.52 -5.46 -16.75
CA ALA A 352 30.12 -4.21 -16.09
C ALA A 352 28.94 -4.39 -15.12
N VAL A 353 28.05 -5.35 -15.40
CA VAL A 353 26.91 -5.70 -14.53
C VAL A 353 27.37 -6.32 -13.21
N TRP A 354 28.53 -6.98 -13.21
CA TRP A 354 29.10 -7.63 -12.03
C TRP A 354 29.89 -6.68 -11.13
N GLN A 355 30.28 -5.52 -11.64
CA GLN A 355 30.87 -4.43 -10.85
C GLN A 355 29.84 -3.71 -9.96
N GLN A 356 28.54 -3.87 -10.23
CA GLN A 356 27.48 -3.33 -9.40
C GLN A 356 27.31 -4.17 -8.11
N PRO A 357 26.99 -3.55 -6.97
CA PRO A 357 26.71 -4.29 -5.74
C PRO A 357 25.59 -5.29 -5.99
N MET A 358 25.84 -6.55 -5.62
CA MET A 358 24.87 -7.62 -5.83
C MET A 358 23.65 -7.42 -4.92
N THR A 359 22.47 -7.67 -5.47
CA THR A 359 21.24 -7.75 -4.66
C THR A 359 21.09 -9.15 -4.07
N GLU A 360 20.39 -9.28 -2.94
CA GLU A 360 20.16 -10.57 -2.28
C GLU A 360 19.55 -11.65 -3.20
N PRO A 361 18.53 -11.36 -4.05
CA PRO A 361 18.01 -12.36 -4.99
C PRO A 361 19.06 -12.79 -6.03
N ARG A 362 19.89 -11.85 -6.50
CA ARG A 362 20.96 -12.12 -7.46
C ARG A 362 22.04 -12.98 -6.81
N TYR A 363 22.45 -12.66 -5.57
CA TYR A 363 23.38 -13.48 -4.78
C TYR A 363 22.94 -14.94 -4.67
N ARG A 364 21.71 -15.19 -4.24
CA ARG A 364 21.20 -16.56 -4.12
C ARG A 364 21.20 -17.33 -5.44
N ALA A 365 20.76 -16.70 -6.52
CA ALA A 365 20.69 -17.34 -7.83
C ALA A 365 22.09 -17.67 -8.39
N VAL A 366 23.06 -16.77 -8.19
CA VAL A 366 24.45 -16.99 -8.58
C VAL A 366 25.08 -18.11 -7.76
N SER A 367 24.90 -18.10 -6.43
CA SER A 367 25.39 -19.16 -5.56
C SER A 367 24.83 -20.54 -5.93
N ALA A 368 23.54 -20.61 -6.26
CA ALA A 368 22.90 -21.84 -6.74
C ALA A 368 23.48 -22.33 -8.07
N LEU A 369 23.70 -21.44 -9.04
CA LEU A 369 24.34 -21.77 -10.31
C LEU A 369 25.77 -22.30 -10.10
N ARG A 370 26.55 -21.65 -9.22
CA ARG A 370 27.92 -22.06 -8.88
C ARG A 370 27.95 -23.40 -8.14
N GLU A 371 26.97 -23.68 -7.30
CA GLU A 371 26.83 -24.98 -6.66
C GLU A 371 26.51 -26.09 -7.68
N ALA A 372 25.55 -25.87 -8.57
CA ALA A 372 25.21 -26.81 -9.63
C ALA A 372 26.40 -27.09 -10.56
N GLN A 373 27.16 -26.05 -10.96
CA GLN A 373 28.38 -26.21 -11.76
C GLN A 373 29.48 -26.99 -11.03
N ARG A 374 29.63 -26.78 -9.71
CA ARG A 374 30.58 -27.55 -8.89
C ARG A 374 30.15 -29.02 -8.77
N GLN A 375 28.86 -29.30 -8.62
CA GLN A 375 28.34 -30.68 -8.63
C GLN A 375 28.57 -31.34 -9.98
N TRP A 376 28.26 -30.65 -11.09
CA TRP A 376 28.58 -31.12 -12.44
C TRP A 376 30.07 -31.45 -12.60
N GLY A 377 30.96 -30.52 -12.24
CA GLY A 377 32.41 -30.72 -12.39
C GLY A 377 32.98 -31.88 -11.57
N ARG A 378 32.37 -32.23 -10.43
CA ARG A 378 32.78 -33.37 -9.60
C ARG A 378 32.22 -34.70 -10.08
N GLU A 379 30.95 -34.73 -10.48
CA GLU A 379 30.21 -35.99 -10.67
C GLU A 379 30.07 -36.39 -12.14
N ALA A 380 30.07 -35.44 -13.08
CA ALA A 380 29.67 -35.74 -14.46
C ALA A 380 30.60 -36.74 -15.17
N ALA A 381 31.90 -36.77 -14.84
CA ALA A 381 32.85 -37.68 -15.47
C ALA A 381 32.62 -39.16 -15.10
N GLU A 382 32.07 -39.42 -13.92
CA GLU A 382 31.84 -40.77 -13.37
C GLU A 382 30.35 -41.16 -13.38
N ALA A 383 29.46 -40.19 -13.58
CA ALA A 383 28.03 -40.37 -13.62
C ALA A 383 27.56 -41.13 -14.88
N GLY A 384 26.59 -42.03 -14.70
CA GLY A 384 25.83 -42.60 -15.83
C GLY A 384 24.97 -41.55 -16.55
N ALA A 385 24.47 -41.90 -17.75
CA ALA A 385 23.77 -40.96 -18.64
C ALA A 385 22.57 -40.26 -17.97
N ASP A 386 21.77 -40.97 -17.17
CA ASP A 386 20.62 -40.39 -16.47
C ASP A 386 21.06 -39.34 -15.45
N ARG A 387 22.11 -39.65 -14.69
CA ARG A 387 22.69 -38.72 -13.70
C ARG A 387 23.35 -37.52 -14.37
N GLN A 388 23.99 -37.71 -15.52
CA GLN A 388 24.48 -36.59 -16.33
C GLN A 388 23.31 -35.72 -16.82
N ALA A 389 22.20 -36.29 -17.25
CA ALA A 389 21.01 -35.51 -17.64
C ALA A 389 20.44 -34.70 -16.47
N GLU A 390 20.35 -35.28 -15.27
CA GLU A 390 19.93 -34.57 -14.05
C GLU A 390 20.85 -33.39 -13.70
N LEU A 391 22.17 -33.60 -13.74
CA LEU A 391 23.14 -32.55 -13.43
C LEU A 391 23.09 -31.41 -14.47
N ALA A 392 22.80 -31.73 -15.74
CA ALA A 392 22.67 -30.75 -16.81
C ALA A 392 21.40 -29.91 -16.60
N GLU A 393 20.31 -30.57 -16.24
CA GLU A 393 19.04 -29.94 -15.93
C GLU A 393 19.15 -29.03 -14.71
N ALA A 394 19.87 -29.45 -13.66
CA ALA A 394 20.14 -28.62 -12.49
C ALA A 394 20.91 -27.32 -12.86
N CYS A 395 21.92 -27.42 -13.73
CA CYS A 395 22.63 -26.24 -14.24
C CYS A 395 21.72 -25.34 -15.07
N ARG A 396 20.85 -25.92 -15.91
CA ARG A 396 19.88 -25.20 -16.74
C ARG A 396 18.88 -24.42 -15.88
N VAL A 397 18.27 -25.07 -14.89
CA VAL A 397 17.30 -24.46 -13.96
C VAL A 397 17.95 -23.33 -13.17
N ALA A 398 19.17 -23.52 -12.64
CA ALA A 398 19.87 -22.47 -11.91
C ALA A 398 20.21 -21.26 -12.81
N GLY A 399 20.56 -21.50 -14.09
CA GLY A 399 20.74 -20.42 -15.07
C GLY A 399 19.45 -19.64 -15.37
N GLU A 400 18.30 -20.33 -15.45
CA GLU A 400 17.00 -19.68 -15.61
C GLU A 400 16.59 -18.86 -14.40
N ASP A 401 16.86 -19.35 -13.19
CA ASP A 401 16.60 -18.61 -11.96
C ASP A 401 17.46 -17.35 -11.87
N LEU A 402 18.72 -17.41 -12.34
CA LEU A 402 19.56 -16.23 -12.45
C LEU A 402 18.97 -15.22 -13.46
N ARG A 403 18.44 -15.67 -14.58
CA ARG A 403 17.75 -14.81 -15.56
C ARG A 403 16.53 -14.11 -14.98
N LYS A 404 15.77 -14.77 -14.09
CA LYS A 404 14.62 -14.16 -13.39
C LYS A 404 15.01 -12.97 -12.51
N THR A 405 16.30 -12.80 -12.19
CA THR A 405 16.83 -11.64 -11.46
C THR A 405 17.08 -10.42 -12.37
N GLY A 406 16.69 -10.50 -13.64
CA GLY A 406 16.88 -9.45 -14.64
C GLY A 406 18.20 -9.54 -15.42
N MET A 407 18.96 -10.63 -15.25
CA MET A 407 20.20 -10.84 -16.00
C MET A 407 19.95 -11.31 -17.43
N SER A 408 20.75 -10.81 -18.36
CA SER A 408 20.75 -11.29 -19.75
C SER A 408 21.44 -12.66 -19.88
N TRP A 409 21.18 -13.40 -20.96
CA TRP A 409 21.89 -14.67 -21.22
C TRP A 409 23.39 -14.48 -21.41
N ALA A 410 23.82 -13.30 -21.89
CA ALA A 410 25.24 -12.97 -22.00
C ALA A 410 25.90 -12.85 -20.62
N GLU A 411 25.22 -12.25 -19.64
CA GLU A 411 25.69 -12.16 -18.25
C GLU A 411 25.70 -13.53 -17.55
N VAL A 412 24.67 -14.35 -17.74
CA VAL A 412 24.61 -15.73 -17.20
C VAL A 412 25.74 -16.58 -17.78
N ARG A 413 26.01 -16.43 -19.08
CA ARG A 413 27.12 -17.10 -19.75
C ARG A 413 28.46 -16.60 -19.22
N TRP A 414 28.62 -15.29 -19.07
CA TRP A 414 29.83 -14.70 -18.49
C TRP A 414 30.11 -15.26 -17.09
N ALA A 415 29.10 -15.36 -16.22
CA ALA A 415 29.23 -15.95 -14.88
C ALA A 415 29.62 -17.43 -14.90
N THR A 416 29.22 -18.15 -15.95
CA THR A 416 29.58 -19.55 -16.18
C THR A 416 31.03 -19.69 -16.64
N ASP A 417 31.45 -18.80 -17.54
CA ASP A 417 32.78 -18.81 -18.15
C ASP A 417 33.87 -18.22 -17.23
N HIS A 418 33.50 -17.38 -16.24
CA HIS A 418 34.42 -16.68 -15.32
C HIS A 418 34.18 -17.06 -13.84
N PRO A 419 34.34 -18.35 -13.49
CA PRO A 419 34.02 -18.89 -12.17
C PRO A 419 34.78 -18.24 -11.00
N GLY A 420 36.00 -17.76 -11.25
CA GLY A 420 36.88 -17.15 -10.26
C GLY A 420 36.46 -15.72 -9.89
N GLU A 421 36.15 -14.91 -10.90
CA GLU A 421 35.71 -13.51 -10.71
C GLU A 421 34.38 -13.44 -9.96
N ILE A 422 33.43 -14.32 -10.33
CA ILE A 422 32.17 -14.48 -9.59
C ILE A 422 32.42 -14.85 -8.13
N GLY A 423 33.39 -15.72 -7.86
CA GLY A 423 33.79 -16.07 -6.49
C GLY A 423 34.25 -14.85 -5.68
N THR A 424 35.01 -13.94 -6.29
CA THR A 424 35.43 -12.68 -5.67
C THR A 424 34.24 -11.77 -5.36
N HIS A 425 33.27 -11.66 -6.27
CA HIS A 425 32.06 -10.86 -6.04
C HIS A 425 31.17 -11.45 -4.94
N LEU A 426 31.00 -12.78 -4.90
CA LEU A 426 30.28 -13.46 -3.82
C LEU A 426 30.95 -13.22 -2.46
N ALA A 427 32.28 -13.36 -2.38
CA ALA A 427 33.04 -13.12 -1.15
C ALA A 427 33.06 -11.65 -0.72
N ALA A 428 32.95 -10.70 -1.66
CA ALA A 428 32.75 -9.28 -1.35
C ALA A 428 31.36 -9.05 -0.74
N TYR A 429 30.31 -9.60 -1.35
CA TYR A 429 28.95 -9.52 -0.84
C TYR A 429 28.80 -10.16 0.56
N GLU A 430 29.39 -11.33 0.78
CA GLU A 430 29.39 -12.00 2.09
C GLU A 430 30.11 -11.18 3.16
N ARG A 431 31.22 -10.51 2.82
CA ARG A 431 31.90 -9.60 3.74
C ARG A 431 31.07 -8.37 4.06
N ASP A 432 30.40 -7.78 3.07
CA ASP A 432 29.50 -6.64 3.28
C ASP A 432 28.29 -7.04 4.12
N GLN A 433 27.72 -8.23 3.90
CA GLN A 433 26.63 -8.77 4.71
C GLN A 433 27.10 -9.09 6.13
N ALA A 434 28.24 -9.75 6.30
CA ALA A 434 28.80 -10.02 7.62
C ALA A 434 29.16 -8.73 8.37
N ALA A 435 29.62 -7.69 7.67
CA ALA A 435 29.85 -6.37 8.25
C ALA A 435 28.53 -5.74 8.73
N ARG A 436 27.47 -5.81 7.91
CA ARG A 436 26.13 -5.33 8.27
C ARG A 436 25.48 -6.12 9.40
N GLU A 437 25.68 -7.44 9.44
CA GLU A 437 25.15 -8.30 10.50
C GLU A 437 25.97 -8.24 11.79
N SER A 438 27.24 -7.85 11.71
CA SER A 438 28.16 -7.70 12.84
C SER A 438 28.11 -6.32 13.48
N GLU A 439 27.63 -5.29 12.79
CA GLU A 439 27.33 -4.01 13.41
C GLU A 439 25.95 -4.14 14.08
N PRO A 440 25.85 -4.09 15.42
CA PRO A 440 24.54 -4.01 16.06
C PRO A 440 23.85 -2.78 15.49
N ASP A 441 22.72 -2.98 14.78
CA ASP A 441 21.94 -1.87 14.22
C ASP A 441 21.69 -0.86 15.34
N PRO A 442 22.36 0.31 15.31
CA PRO A 442 22.53 1.08 16.51
C PRO A 442 21.26 1.82 16.88
N TYR A 443 20.22 1.87 16.06
CA TYR A 443 19.00 2.61 16.39
C TYR A 443 17.76 1.76 16.18
N SER A 444 16.80 1.89 17.09
CA SER A 444 15.45 1.37 16.90
C SER A 444 14.44 2.50 17.02
N ALA A 445 13.44 2.53 16.15
CA ALA A 445 12.32 3.45 16.23
C ALA A 445 11.03 2.67 16.46
N THR A 446 10.15 3.19 17.32
CA THR A 446 8.84 2.62 17.63
C THR A 446 7.79 3.72 17.58
N ILE A 447 6.68 3.45 16.88
CA ILE A 447 5.50 4.30 16.83
C ILE A 447 4.32 3.54 17.44
N SER A 448 3.64 4.17 18.39
CA SER A 448 2.47 3.65 19.07
C SER A 448 1.27 4.57 18.83
N TYR A 449 0.13 4.03 18.40
CA TYR A 449 -1.07 4.82 18.12
C TYR A 449 -2.35 3.98 18.25
N LEU A 450 -3.49 4.62 18.46
CA LEU A 450 -4.81 3.99 18.38
C LEU A 450 -5.38 4.24 16.97
N PRO A 451 -5.63 3.21 16.13
CA PRO A 451 -6.15 3.43 14.78
C PRO A 451 -7.61 3.89 14.77
N GLU A 452 -8.05 4.56 13.69
CA GLU A 452 -9.37 5.20 13.54
C GLU A 452 -10.59 4.31 13.82
N HIS A 453 -10.44 3.00 13.70
CA HIS A 453 -11.47 2.00 14.00
C HIS A 453 -10.93 0.84 14.86
N GLY A 454 -9.81 1.05 15.55
CA GLY A 454 -9.19 0.04 16.39
C GLY A 454 -9.46 0.28 17.86
N ASP A 455 -9.73 -0.80 18.57
CA ASP A 455 -9.97 -0.77 20.01
C ASP A 455 -8.68 -0.97 20.83
N HIS A 456 -7.54 -1.16 20.16
CA HIS A 456 -6.26 -1.43 20.78
C HIS A 456 -5.13 -0.59 20.17
N MET A 457 -4.16 -0.25 21.02
CA MET A 457 -2.95 0.43 20.61
C MET A 457 -2.12 -0.49 19.70
N VAL A 458 -1.73 0.02 18.54
CA VAL A 458 -0.82 -0.63 17.60
C VAL A 458 0.58 -0.11 17.89
N HIS A 459 1.54 -1.03 18.03
CA HIS A 459 2.95 -0.74 18.14
C HIS A 459 3.66 -1.24 16.89
N GLU A 460 4.38 -0.34 16.23
CA GLU A 460 5.19 -0.69 15.07
C GLU A 460 6.61 -0.28 15.36
N SER A 461 7.56 -1.19 15.14
CA SER A 461 8.98 -0.94 15.37
C SER A 461 9.83 -1.38 14.18
N SER A 462 10.96 -0.69 14.00
CA SER A 462 11.99 -1.03 13.02
C SER A 462 13.36 -0.67 13.58
N VAL A 463 14.40 -1.30 13.04
CA VAL A 463 15.79 -1.13 13.43
C VAL A 463 16.54 -0.52 12.25
N HIS A 464 17.48 0.36 12.54
CA HIS A 464 18.08 1.29 11.60
C HIS A 464 19.58 1.43 11.85
N ALA A 465 20.32 1.60 10.75
CA ALA A 465 21.77 1.80 10.77
C ALA A 465 22.19 3.15 11.37
N SER A 466 21.30 4.15 11.36
CA SER A 466 21.59 5.51 11.78
C SER A 466 20.39 6.19 12.43
N GLU A 467 20.64 7.30 13.14
CA GLU A 467 19.58 8.12 13.75
C GLU A 467 18.72 8.80 12.66
N SER A 468 19.34 9.24 11.54
CA SER A 468 18.60 9.86 10.44
C SER A 468 17.68 8.87 9.72
N ASP A 469 18.12 7.62 9.52
CA ASP A 469 17.28 6.55 8.94
C ASP A 469 16.08 6.23 9.86
N ALA A 470 16.30 6.22 11.18
CA ALA A 470 15.24 6.03 12.17
C ALA A 470 14.22 7.18 12.13
N ALA A 471 14.69 8.42 11.96
CA ALA A 471 13.85 9.60 11.81
C ALA A 471 13.05 9.59 10.50
N GLU A 472 13.69 9.24 9.38
CA GLU A 472 13.02 9.11 8.08
C GLU A 472 11.95 8.02 8.10
N TRP A 473 12.26 6.85 8.67
CA TRP A 473 11.28 5.78 8.83
C TRP A 473 10.08 6.24 9.68
N ALA A 474 10.35 6.89 10.81
CA ALA A 474 9.28 7.35 11.70
C ALA A 474 8.40 8.40 11.01
N GLN A 475 9.00 9.33 10.26
CA GLN A 475 8.29 10.36 9.49
C GLN A 475 7.43 9.74 8.39
N ALA A 476 8.01 8.83 7.58
CA ALA A 476 7.29 8.13 6.52
C ALA A 476 6.12 7.33 7.09
N ARG A 477 6.33 6.66 8.22
CA ARG A 477 5.29 5.87 8.87
C ARG A 477 4.18 6.73 9.45
N LEU A 478 4.52 7.86 10.09
CA LEU A 478 3.54 8.85 10.55
C LEU A 478 2.66 9.39 9.41
N GLY A 479 3.22 9.48 8.19
CA GLY A 479 2.50 9.84 6.96
C GLY A 479 1.42 8.82 6.56
N VAL A 480 1.62 7.54 6.87
CA VAL A 480 0.72 6.45 6.45
C VAL A 480 -0.34 6.13 7.51
N ILE A 481 -0.02 6.22 8.81
CA ILE A 481 -0.96 5.83 9.87
C ILE A 481 -2.19 6.73 9.94
N ARG A 482 -3.34 6.17 10.33
CA ARG A 482 -4.61 6.88 10.54
C ARG A 482 -5.05 6.73 12.00
N PRO A 483 -4.52 7.57 12.91
CA PRO A 483 -4.93 7.51 14.31
C PRO A 483 -6.37 7.99 14.49
N ALA A 484 -7.09 7.43 15.46
CA ALA A 484 -8.44 7.86 15.79
C ALA A 484 -8.50 9.33 16.19
N ALA A 485 -9.58 10.00 15.80
CA ALA A 485 -9.77 11.41 16.10
C ALA A 485 -9.66 11.66 17.61
N GLY A 486 -8.84 12.65 17.99
CA GLY A 486 -8.60 13.00 19.39
C GLY A 486 -7.60 12.11 20.13
N THR A 487 -6.91 11.18 19.46
CA THR A 487 -5.87 10.34 20.08
C THR A 487 -4.46 10.90 19.85
N SER A 488 -3.57 10.66 20.81
CA SER A 488 -2.15 10.95 20.68
C SER A 488 -1.43 9.79 19.98
N VAL A 489 -0.44 10.13 19.18
CA VAL A 489 0.58 9.19 18.67
C VAL A 489 1.81 9.35 19.56
N HIS A 490 2.49 8.25 19.86
CA HIS A 490 3.72 8.24 20.64
C HIS A 490 4.85 7.68 19.77
N VAL A 491 5.95 8.42 19.67
CA VAL A 491 7.14 8.03 18.90
C VAL A 491 8.34 7.99 19.84
N THR A 492 9.08 6.88 19.81
CA THR A 492 10.34 6.73 20.53
C THR A 492 11.39 6.19 19.60
N ALA A 493 12.59 6.76 19.64
CA ALA A 493 13.77 6.14 19.08
C ALA A 493 14.83 5.96 20.17
N ALA A 494 15.54 4.84 20.13
CA ALA A 494 16.58 4.50 21.08
C ALA A 494 17.81 3.96 20.35
N GLN A 495 18.98 4.39 20.79
CA GLN A 495 20.26 3.86 20.38
C GLN A 495 20.56 2.59 21.18
N HIS A 496 20.92 1.48 20.54
CA HIS A 496 21.39 0.27 21.19
C HIS A 496 22.90 0.30 21.30
N ASP A 497 23.42 0.16 22.51
CA ASP A 497 24.84 -0.10 22.71
C ASP A 497 25.19 -1.56 22.35
N GLY A 498 26.48 -1.87 22.24
CA GLY A 498 26.96 -3.23 22.00
C GLY A 498 26.62 -4.24 23.12
N GLU A 499 26.07 -3.77 24.25
CA GLU A 499 25.62 -4.58 25.38
C GLU A 499 24.08 -4.81 25.36
N GLY A 500 23.37 -4.21 24.41
CA GLY A 500 21.93 -4.32 24.23
C GLY A 500 21.10 -3.36 25.10
N HIS A 501 21.71 -2.34 25.72
CA HIS A 501 20.98 -1.27 26.39
C HIS A 501 20.46 -0.27 25.36
N ALA A 502 19.19 0.09 25.50
CA ALA A 502 18.51 1.04 24.64
C ALA A 502 18.49 2.43 25.29
N ASP A 503 19.37 3.32 24.84
CA ASP A 503 19.43 4.72 25.26
C ASP A 503 18.48 5.58 24.41
N PRO A 504 17.42 6.17 24.98
CA PRO A 504 16.44 6.92 24.19
C PRO A 504 17.05 8.20 23.62
N VAL A 505 17.12 8.29 22.29
CA VAL A 505 17.61 9.49 21.57
C VAL A 505 16.48 10.44 21.19
N TYR A 506 15.25 9.92 21.03
CA TYR A 506 14.08 10.73 20.72
C TYR A 506 12.83 10.19 21.41
N ARG A 507 12.00 11.09 21.94
CA ARG A 507 10.68 10.76 22.49
C ARG A 507 9.73 11.93 22.31
N ALA A 508 8.63 11.70 21.61
CA ALA A 508 7.57 12.68 21.47
C ALA A 508 6.19 12.02 21.55
N GLU A 509 5.21 12.77 22.05
CA GLU A 509 3.80 12.37 22.09
C GLU A 509 2.94 13.57 21.69
N GLY A 510 1.98 13.37 20.79
CA GLY A 510 1.12 14.46 20.37
C GLY A 510 0.16 14.10 19.25
N ALA A 511 -0.54 15.13 18.76
CA ALA A 511 -1.34 15.01 17.55
C ALA A 511 -0.42 14.75 16.35
N ARG A 512 -0.92 14.00 15.36
CA ARG A 512 -0.16 13.63 14.16
C ARG A 512 0.49 14.83 13.46
N THR A 513 -0.22 15.95 13.36
CA THR A 513 0.30 17.16 12.68
C THR A 513 1.48 17.78 13.42
N VAL A 514 1.43 17.81 14.76
CA VAL A 514 2.51 18.33 15.60
C VAL A 514 3.74 17.43 15.49
N LEU A 515 3.55 16.11 15.60
CA LEU A 515 4.64 15.15 15.49
C LEU A 515 5.28 15.13 14.10
N ALA A 516 4.52 15.41 13.04
CA ALA A 516 5.07 15.46 11.69
C ALA A 516 6.10 16.59 11.55
N GLN A 517 5.86 17.72 12.21
CA GLN A 517 6.82 18.81 12.29
C GLN A 517 8.03 18.42 13.16
N GLU A 518 7.79 17.91 14.38
CA GLU A 518 8.88 17.53 15.30
C GLU A 518 9.79 16.44 14.73
N LEU A 519 9.24 15.44 14.01
CA LEU A 519 10.03 14.43 13.32
C LEU A 519 10.85 15.03 12.17
N GLY A 520 10.36 16.06 11.50
CA GLY A 520 11.12 16.79 10.48
C GLY A 520 12.30 17.56 11.09
N GLU A 521 12.10 18.19 12.24
CA GLU A 521 13.16 18.87 12.99
C GLU A 521 14.20 17.87 13.53
N TRP A 522 13.75 16.73 14.07
CA TRP A 522 14.62 15.65 14.53
C TRP A 522 15.45 15.07 13.39
N ARG A 523 14.85 14.77 12.23
CA ARG A 523 15.57 14.30 11.05
C ARG A 523 16.69 15.26 10.63
N GLN A 524 16.40 16.56 10.53
CA GLN A 524 17.40 17.57 10.18
C GLN A 524 18.50 17.71 11.25
N ALA A 525 18.19 17.46 12.52
CA ALA A 525 19.19 17.44 13.58
C ALA A 525 20.11 16.21 13.46
N ALA A 526 19.53 15.03 13.21
CA ALA A 526 20.27 13.78 13.01
C ALA A 526 21.19 13.86 11.77
N GLU A 527 20.68 14.34 10.63
CA GLU A 527 21.48 14.53 9.40
C GLU A 527 22.68 15.47 9.62
N ARG A 528 22.50 16.57 10.37
CA ARG A 528 23.60 17.49 10.72
C ARG A 528 24.61 16.86 11.69
N GLY A 529 24.12 16.05 12.63
CA GLY A 529 24.97 15.30 13.57
C GLY A 529 25.88 14.34 12.82
N GLU A 530 25.31 13.53 11.93
CA GLU A 530 26.05 12.59 11.09
C GLU A 530 27.02 13.30 10.13
N GLU A 531 26.63 14.41 9.51
CA GLU A 531 27.53 15.19 8.66
C GLU A 531 28.73 15.71 9.47
N THR A 532 28.49 16.19 10.69
CA THR A 532 29.55 16.66 11.59
C THR A 532 30.50 15.51 11.95
N GLU A 533 29.98 14.33 12.26
CA GLU A 533 30.78 13.14 12.56
C GLU A 533 31.59 12.66 11.35
N ARG A 534 31.00 12.67 10.15
CA ARG A 534 31.72 12.37 8.90
C ARG A 534 32.85 13.37 8.64
N GLN A 535 32.60 14.66 8.86
CA GLN A 535 33.64 15.70 8.74
C GLN A 535 34.76 15.52 9.78
N MET A 536 34.43 15.10 11.01
CA MET A 536 35.43 14.79 12.04
C MET A 536 36.26 13.56 11.67
N SER A 537 35.62 12.48 11.21
CA SER A 537 36.30 11.26 10.77
C SER A 537 37.20 11.50 9.56
N ALA A 538 36.76 12.33 8.60
CA ALA A 538 37.58 12.77 7.48
C ALA A 538 38.81 13.58 7.93
N ARG A 539 38.65 14.50 8.91
CA ARG A 539 39.79 15.24 9.48
C ARG A 539 40.75 14.35 10.26
N ALA A 540 40.25 13.36 11.01
CA ALA A 540 41.07 12.43 11.77
C ALA A 540 41.94 11.54 10.86
N THR A 541 41.39 11.12 9.72
CA THR A 541 42.10 10.32 8.70
C THR A 541 43.13 11.15 7.91
N ASP A 542 42.82 12.42 7.62
CA ASP A 542 43.80 13.35 7.04
C ASP A 542 44.96 13.64 8.02
N HIS A 543 44.68 13.73 9.32
CA HIS A 543 45.70 14.02 10.34
C HIS A 543 46.63 12.85 10.65
N THR A 544 46.22 11.60 10.40
CA THR A 544 47.08 10.42 10.56
C THR A 544 48.01 10.19 9.34
N SER A 545 47.70 10.81 8.20
CA SER A 545 48.46 10.64 6.95
C SER A 545 49.56 11.70 6.76
N GLY A 546 49.52 12.81 7.50
CA GLY A 546 50.51 13.88 7.45
C GLY A 546 51.64 13.69 8.46
N THR A 547 52.78 13.17 8.00
CA THR A 547 54.00 12.92 8.81
C THR A 547 54.71 14.22 9.21
N SER A 548 54.15 14.97 10.17
CA SER A 548 54.90 16.00 10.87
C SER A 548 54.37 16.13 12.31
N PRO A 549 55.22 15.95 13.35
CA PRO A 549 54.79 15.98 14.73
C PRO A 549 54.26 17.38 15.07
N ARG A 550 52.94 17.49 15.15
CA ARG A 550 52.25 18.72 15.49
C ARG A 550 52.44 18.98 16.98
N ASP A 551 52.80 20.21 17.32
CA ASP A 551 53.06 20.64 18.69
C ASP A 551 51.82 20.36 19.56
N PRO A 552 51.91 19.54 20.62
CA PRO A 552 50.77 19.10 21.44
C PRO A 552 49.99 20.27 22.06
N SER A 553 50.61 21.45 22.16
CA SER A 553 49.94 22.67 22.62
C SER A 553 48.83 23.14 21.66
N THR A 554 48.98 22.93 20.35
CA THR A 554 47.99 23.33 19.35
C THR A 554 46.78 22.40 19.33
N ALA A 555 47.00 21.09 19.49
CA ALA A 555 45.91 20.11 19.60
C ALA A 555 45.04 20.35 20.83
N ALA A 556 45.65 20.62 21.99
CA ALA A 556 44.92 20.95 23.22
C ALA A 556 44.12 22.26 23.12
N ALA A 557 44.64 23.27 22.40
CA ALA A 557 43.93 24.53 22.17
C ALA A 557 42.72 24.36 21.24
N GLU A 558 42.86 23.54 20.19
CA GLU A 558 41.76 23.19 19.28
C GLU A 558 40.67 22.38 20.00
N GLU A 559 41.05 21.41 20.83
CA GLU A 559 40.11 20.62 21.65
C GLU A 559 39.36 21.50 22.67
N LEU A 560 40.07 22.42 23.34
CA LEU A 560 39.45 23.37 24.27
C LEU A 560 38.49 24.34 23.57
N ALA A 561 38.84 24.82 22.37
CA ALA A 561 37.95 25.68 21.58
C ALA A 561 36.69 24.92 21.14
N TRP A 562 36.83 23.65 20.80
CA TRP A 562 35.71 22.78 20.46
C TRP A 562 34.79 22.52 21.67
N LEU A 563 35.35 22.17 22.83
CA LEU A 563 34.58 21.97 24.07
C LEU A 563 33.80 23.23 24.47
N LYS A 564 34.40 24.41 24.30
CA LYS A 564 33.70 25.70 24.53
C LYS A 564 32.52 25.88 23.59
N THR A 565 32.69 25.56 22.31
CA THR A 565 31.62 25.67 21.30
C THR A 565 30.47 24.71 21.63
N ARG A 566 30.78 23.45 21.98
CA ARG A 566 29.78 22.46 22.41
C ARG A 566 29.06 22.88 23.68
N HIS A 567 29.76 23.44 24.66
CA HIS A 567 29.16 23.95 25.89
C HIS A 567 28.21 25.12 25.62
N GLN A 568 28.60 26.05 24.73
CA GLN A 568 27.77 27.19 24.36
C GLN A 568 26.48 26.78 23.64
N LEU A 569 26.55 25.79 22.73
CA LEU A 569 25.36 25.20 22.10
C LEU A 569 24.44 24.51 23.12
N SER A 570 25.01 23.81 24.10
CA SER A 570 24.24 23.20 25.19
C SER A 570 23.50 24.23 26.04
N LEU A 571 24.12 25.37 26.34
CA LEU A 571 23.47 26.47 27.06
C LEU A 571 22.31 27.08 26.24
N GLN A 572 22.51 27.34 24.95
CA GLN A 572 21.47 27.86 24.07
C GLN A 572 20.25 26.91 23.98
N HIS A 573 20.49 25.59 23.94
CA HIS A 573 19.41 24.61 23.92
C HIS A 573 18.65 24.55 25.26
N ALA A 574 19.36 24.68 26.39
CA ALA A 574 18.73 24.76 27.70
C ALA A 574 17.84 26.00 27.85
N ASP A 575 18.28 27.16 27.34
CA ASP A 575 17.50 28.40 27.34
C ASP A 575 16.24 28.27 26.47
N ALA A 576 16.35 27.68 25.28
CA ALA A 576 15.20 27.43 24.40
C ALA A 576 14.15 26.50 25.04
N LEU A 577 14.58 25.45 25.76
CA LEU A 577 13.68 24.57 26.51
C LEU A 577 13.00 25.29 27.68
N ASN A 578 13.72 26.16 28.39
CA ASN A 578 13.15 26.97 29.46
C ASN A 578 12.09 27.96 28.94
N GLU A 579 12.34 28.62 27.80
CA GLU A 579 11.39 29.53 27.14
C GLU A 579 10.12 28.77 26.73
N ARG A 580 10.26 27.58 26.13
CA ARG A 580 9.13 26.72 25.71
C ARG A 580 8.32 26.22 26.92
N ASN A 581 8.99 25.83 28.01
CA ASN A 581 8.32 25.47 29.26
C ASN A 581 7.55 26.67 29.84
N ALA A 582 8.13 27.87 29.85
CA ALA A 582 7.44 29.08 30.30
C ALA A 582 6.23 29.43 29.41
N GLN A 583 6.30 29.15 28.11
CA GLN A 583 5.18 29.33 27.18
C GLN A 583 4.06 28.32 27.44
N LEU A 584 4.39 27.04 27.65
CA LEU A 584 3.41 25.99 27.99
C LEU A 584 2.72 26.28 29.33
N VAL A 585 3.47 26.72 30.34
CA VAL A 585 2.89 27.13 31.62
C VAL A 585 1.91 28.29 31.43
N ARG A 586 2.27 29.30 30.64
CA ARG A 586 1.37 30.43 30.30
C ARG A 586 0.10 29.98 29.58
N GLN A 587 0.19 29.01 28.68
CA GLN A 587 -0.98 28.45 27.98
C GLN A 587 -1.89 27.65 28.92
N LEU A 588 -1.31 26.89 29.85
CA LEU A 588 -2.06 26.08 30.81
C LEU A 588 -2.73 26.92 31.91
N THR A 589 -2.19 28.08 32.26
CA THR A 589 -2.76 28.97 33.28
C THR A 589 -3.77 29.99 32.73
N ALA A 590 -3.89 30.12 31.41
CA ALA A 590 -4.82 31.04 30.76
C ALA A 590 -6.23 30.46 30.54
N VAL A 591 -6.49 29.21 30.96
CA VAL A 591 -7.78 28.50 30.96
C VAL A 591 -8.29 28.42 32.39
#